data_AF-A0A521IBQ2-F1
#
_entry.id   AF-A0A521IBQ2-F1
#
_cell.length_a   1.000
_cell.length_b   1.000
_cell.length_c   1.000
_cell.angle_alpha   90.00
_cell.angle_beta   90.00
_cell.angle_gamma   90.00
#
_symmetry.space_group_name_H-M   'P 1'
#
loop_
_entity.id
_entity.type
_entity.pdbx_description
1 polymer ?
#
loop_
_entity_poly.entity_id
_entity_poly.type
_entity_poly.pdbx_seq_one_letter_code
_entity_poly.pdbx_strand_id
1 'polypeptide(L)'
;MSDFILHNWVDVNQYMRDDYRLLVAAMAARTLKDAPPELLANDSLLTLARNAFSSIPVPGARSFFRADLIGQRKALAKAMRDNAQVAALVIALWANAAGAQIQLVKQAGEMAGLEFSAEWNWQKGMEGFFDFEDIPVLYALAEKLGEHASAQDADHLKLAALWLGPAVTNRDALGAPASEETTETQDEVSDSDSDEHA
;
A
#
# COMPACT_ATOMS: atom_id res chain seq x y z
N MET A 1 -21.83 -11.09 -3.16
CA MET A 1 -20.58 -10.70 -2.48
C MET A 1 -19.49 -10.96 -3.47
N SER A 2 -18.68 -9.96 -3.81
CA SER A 2 -17.49 -10.18 -4.63
C SER A 2 -16.54 -11.08 -3.87
N ASP A 3 -16.08 -12.16 -4.48
CA ASP A 3 -15.08 -13.02 -3.88
C ASP A 3 -13.75 -12.26 -3.88
N PHE A 4 -13.28 -11.83 -2.71
CA PHE A 4 -11.98 -11.19 -2.58
C PHE A 4 -10.86 -12.20 -2.88
N ILE A 5 -10.20 -12.05 -4.03
CA ILE A 5 -9.12 -12.93 -4.48
C ILE A 5 -7.78 -12.25 -4.22
N LEU A 6 -6.87 -12.94 -3.52
CA LEU A 6 -5.50 -12.44 -3.35
C LEU A 6 -4.70 -12.66 -4.63
N HIS A 7 -4.20 -11.56 -5.18
CA HIS A 7 -3.27 -11.54 -6.30
C HIS A 7 -1.83 -11.58 -5.81
N ASN A 8 -0.95 -12.19 -6.61
CA ASN A 8 0.45 -12.25 -6.27
C ASN A 8 1.11 -10.89 -6.49
N TRP A 9 2.05 -10.49 -5.64
CA TRP A 9 2.77 -9.22 -5.79
C TRP A 9 3.49 -9.03 -7.14
N VAL A 10 3.71 -10.08 -7.94
CA VAL A 10 4.17 -9.91 -9.33
C VAL A 10 3.14 -9.16 -10.20
N ASP A 11 1.85 -9.30 -9.91
CA ASP A 11 0.76 -8.70 -10.68
C ASP A 11 0.64 -7.19 -10.43
N VAL A 12 1.17 -6.70 -9.29
CA VAL A 12 1.20 -5.26 -8.97
C VAL A 12 1.92 -4.43 -10.04
N ASN A 13 2.81 -5.06 -10.81
CA ASN A 13 3.52 -4.42 -11.90
C ASN A 13 2.59 -3.89 -13.00
N GLN A 14 1.34 -4.37 -13.08
CA GLN A 14 0.32 -3.84 -13.99
C GLN A 14 -0.15 -2.44 -13.59
N TYR A 15 -0.07 -2.11 -12.30
CA TYR A 15 -0.42 -0.80 -11.73
C TYR A 15 0.78 0.15 -11.60
N MET A 16 1.99 -0.31 -11.92
CA MET A 16 3.22 0.46 -11.76
C MET A 16 3.83 0.88 -13.09
N ARG A 17 4.03 2.19 -13.26
CA ARG A 17 4.90 2.71 -14.31
C ARG A 17 6.35 2.29 -14.07
N ASP A 18 7.12 2.18 -15.16
CA ASP A 18 8.51 1.69 -15.12
C ASP A 18 9.43 2.53 -14.21
N ASP A 19 9.25 3.85 -14.22
CA ASP A 19 9.99 4.79 -13.39
C ASP A 19 9.63 4.67 -11.90
N TYR A 20 8.35 4.50 -11.61
CA TYR A 20 7.86 4.27 -10.25
C TYR A 20 8.33 2.91 -9.71
N ARG A 21 8.32 1.85 -10.52
CA ARG A 21 8.88 0.55 -10.12
C ARG A 21 10.37 0.65 -9.80
N LEU A 22 11.13 1.43 -10.57
CA LEU A 22 12.54 1.70 -10.26
C LEU A 22 12.71 2.47 -8.94
N LEU A 23 11.77 3.34 -8.58
CA LEU A 23 11.76 4.04 -7.29
C LEU A 23 11.48 3.07 -6.14
N VAL A 24 10.44 2.24 -6.23
CA VAL A 24 10.09 1.21 -5.24
C VAL A 24 11.26 0.25 -5.02
N ALA A 25 11.86 -0.25 -6.11
CA ALA A 25 13.04 -1.10 -6.06
C ALA A 25 14.26 -0.39 -5.43
N ALA A 26 14.43 0.91 -5.68
CA ALA A 26 15.51 1.69 -5.08
C ALA A 26 15.30 1.90 -3.58
N MET A 27 14.06 2.11 -3.12
CA MET A 27 13.73 2.20 -1.71
C MET A 27 14.07 0.89 -0.99
N ALA A 28 13.64 -0.25 -1.54
CA ALA A 28 13.97 -1.56 -0.97
C ALA A 28 15.49 -1.83 -0.92
N ALA A 29 16.22 -1.49 -1.99
CA ALA A 29 17.68 -1.63 -2.01
C ALA A 29 18.37 -0.75 -0.96
N ARG A 30 17.88 0.49 -0.76
CA ARG A 30 18.40 1.41 0.26
C ARG A 30 18.15 0.88 1.67
N THR A 31 16.96 0.35 1.96
CA THR A 31 16.64 -0.26 3.25
C THR A 31 17.67 -1.31 3.66
N LEU A 32 18.11 -2.16 2.72
CA LEU A 32 19.15 -3.17 3.00
C LEU A 32 20.57 -2.61 3.08
N LYS A 33 20.87 -1.56 2.29
CA LYS A 33 22.20 -0.94 2.26
C LYS A 33 22.48 -0.14 3.52
N ASP A 34 21.47 0.57 4.01
CA ASP A 34 21.58 1.53 5.10
C ASP A 34 21.32 0.88 6.48
N ALA A 35 20.80 -0.35 6.51
CA ALA A 35 20.58 -1.10 7.74
C ALA A 35 21.90 -1.47 8.44
N PRO A 36 22.05 -1.18 9.75
CA PRO A 36 23.20 -1.63 10.54
C PRO A 36 23.33 -3.17 10.51
N PRO A 37 24.55 -3.72 10.58
CA PRO A 37 24.76 -5.18 10.56
C PRO A 37 23.99 -5.93 11.65
N GLU A 38 23.82 -5.33 12.82
CA GLU A 38 23.06 -5.91 13.93
C GLU A 38 21.56 -5.99 13.63
N LEU A 39 20.99 -4.93 13.03
CA LEU A 39 19.59 -4.93 12.60
C LEU A 39 19.37 -5.95 11.48
N LEU A 40 20.29 -6.02 10.52
CA LEU A 40 20.23 -7.01 9.44
C LEU A 40 20.21 -8.46 9.97
N ALA A 41 20.94 -8.75 11.06
CA ALA A 41 21.02 -10.10 11.63
C ALA A 41 19.80 -10.48 12.48
N ASN A 42 19.14 -9.50 13.09
CA ASN A 42 18.03 -9.72 14.02
C ASN A 42 16.65 -9.49 13.38
N ASP A 43 16.59 -8.83 12.22
CA ASP A 43 15.36 -8.60 11.47
C ASP A 43 15.16 -9.68 10.39
N SER A 44 14.11 -10.49 10.58
CA SER A 44 13.77 -11.60 9.69
C SER A 44 13.42 -11.15 8.26
N LEU A 45 12.81 -9.98 8.07
CA LEU A 45 12.50 -9.45 6.74
C LEU A 45 13.79 -9.06 6.02
N LEU A 46 14.68 -8.34 6.71
CA LEU A 46 15.96 -7.92 6.12
C LEU A 46 16.86 -9.12 5.80
N THR A 47 16.89 -10.12 6.69
CA THR A 47 17.63 -11.37 6.46
C THR A 47 17.10 -12.11 5.23
N LEU A 48 15.78 -12.29 5.14
CA LEU A 48 15.14 -13.00 4.04
C LEU A 48 15.38 -12.27 2.70
N ALA A 49 15.20 -10.96 2.68
CA ALA A 49 15.44 -10.15 1.49
C ALA A 49 16.90 -10.15 1.06
N ARG A 50 17.84 -10.08 2.03
CA ARG A 50 19.28 -10.16 1.74
C ARG A 50 19.64 -11.47 1.03
N ASN A 51 19.13 -12.59 1.55
CA ASN A 51 19.36 -13.91 0.97
C ASN A 51 18.77 -14.01 -0.44
N ALA A 52 17.52 -13.59 -0.62
CA ALA A 52 16.87 -13.62 -1.94
C ALA A 52 17.62 -12.75 -2.96
N PHE A 53 17.97 -11.51 -2.60
CA PHE A 53 18.58 -10.56 -3.53
C PHE A 53 20.02 -10.89 -3.87
N SER A 54 20.72 -11.65 -3.02
CA SER A 54 22.10 -12.10 -3.31
C SER A 54 22.22 -12.91 -4.60
N SER A 55 21.14 -13.59 -5.00
CA SER A 55 21.06 -14.42 -6.21
C SER A 55 20.72 -13.64 -7.48
N ILE A 56 20.34 -12.36 -7.36
CA ILE A 56 19.91 -11.54 -8.50
C ILE A 56 21.15 -11.07 -9.29
N PRO A 57 21.28 -11.42 -10.57
CA PRO A 57 22.43 -11.01 -11.37
C PRO A 57 22.37 -9.51 -11.68
N VAL A 58 23.50 -8.82 -11.51
CA VAL A 58 23.67 -7.42 -11.90
C VAL A 58 24.79 -7.32 -12.93
N PRO A 59 24.51 -6.86 -14.17
CA PRO A 59 25.53 -6.73 -15.20
C PRO A 59 26.72 -5.89 -14.73
N GLY A 60 27.94 -6.41 -14.91
CA GLY A 60 29.18 -5.71 -14.55
C GLY A 60 29.56 -5.78 -13.07
N ALA A 61 28.79 -6.45 -12.22
CA ALA A 61 29.10 -6.61 -10.79
C ALA A 61 29.29 -8.10 -10.40
N ARG A 62 30.12 -8.34 -9.39
CA ARG A 62 30.38 -9.70 -8.86
C ARG A 62 29.20 -10.25 -8.04
N SER A 63 28.39 -9.38 -7.47
CA SER A 63 27.19 -9.74 -6.72
C SER A 63 26.27 -8.52 -6.63
N PHE A 64 25.00 -8.78 -6.30
CA PHE A 64 23.99 -7.73 -6.10
C PHE A 64 24.47 -6.63 -5.14
N PHE A 65 24.95 -7.02 -3.95
CA PHE A 65 25.39 -6.06 -2.92
C PHE A 65 26.72 -5.36 -3.21
N ARG A 66 27.47 -5.79 -4.25
CA ARG A 66 28.68 -5.09 -4.71
C ARG A 66 28.42 -4.13 -5.88
N ALA A 67 27.25 -4.19 -6.50
CA ALA A 67 26.86 -3.24 -7.52
C ALA A 67 26.57 -1.86 -6.91
N ASP A 68 26.58 -0.83 -7.75
CA ASP A 68 26.09 0.49 -7.37
C ASP A 68 24.55 0.49 -7.26
N LEU A 69 23.99 1.52 -6.62
CA LEU A 69 22.54 1.58 -6.38
C LEU A 69 21.73 1.63 -7.69
N ILE A 70 22.29 2.21 -8.75
CA ILE A 70 21.65 2.27 -10.08
C ILE A 70 21.54 0.87 -10.67
N GLY A 71 22.61 0.07 -10.62
CA GLY A 71 22.60 -1.33 -11.05
C GLY A 71 21.64 -2.18 -10.20
N GLN A 72 21.69 -2.03 -8.87
CA GLN A 72 20.82 -2.74 -7.94
C GLN A 72 19.33 -2.50 -8.22
N ARG A 73 18.90 -1.23 -8.30
CA ARG A 73 17.48 -0.93 -8.53
C ARG A 73 16.98 -1.44 -9.88
N LYS A 74 17.80 -1.39 -10.93
CA LYS A 74 17.44 -1.90 -12.27
C LYS A 74 17.28 -3.42 -12.24
N ALA A 75 18.20 -4.12 -11.58
CA ALA A 75 18.15 -5.57 -11.45
C ALA A 75 16.94 -6.02 -10.59
N LEU A 76 16.66 -5.34 -9.48
CA LEU A 76 15.46 -5.59 -8.67
C LEU A 76 14.18 -5.31 -9.44
N ALA A 77 14.04 -4.14 -10.06
CA ALA A 77 12.85 -3.80 -10.83
C ALA A 77 12.59 -4.79 -11.98
N LYS A 78 13.65 -5.40 -12.54
CA LYS A 78 13.50 -6.51 -13.49
C LYS A 78 13.03 -7.77 -12.77
N ALA A 79 13.72 -8.21 -11.72
CA ALA A 79 13.38 -9.42 -10.99
C ALA A 79 11.97 -9.39 -10.36
N MET A 80 11.46 -8.23 -9.97
CA MET A 80 10.09 -8.03 -9.51
C MET A 80 9.02 -8.45 -10.53
N ARG A 81 9.31 -8.42 -11.84
CA ARG A 81 8.37 -8.87 -12.87
C ARG A 81 8.41 -10.38 -13.09
N ASP A 82 9.56 -10.99 -12.85
CA ASP A 82 9.83 -12.36 -13.23
C ASP A 82 9.73 -13.33 -12.04
N ASN A 83 9.72 -12.81 -10.81
CA ASN A 83 9.78 -13.61 -9.59
C ASN A 83 8.86 -13.06 -8.49
N ALA A 84 7.80 -13.81 -8.21
CA ALA A 84 6.81 -13.54 -7.17
C ALA A 84 7.41 -13.27 -5.78
N GLN A 85 8.37 -14.10 -5.35
CA GLN A 85 9.01 -13.96 -4.04
C GLN A 85 9.82 -12.65 -3.96
N VAL A 86 10.52 -12.29 -5.04
CA VAL A 86 11.27 -11.03 -5.11
C VAL A 86 10.30 -9.85 -5.10
N ALA A 87 9.19 -9.92 -5.84
CA ALA A 87 8.17 -8.88 -5.83
C ALA A 87 7.63 -8.65 -4.40
N ALA A 88 7.17 -9.71 -3.73
CA ALA A 88 6.66 -9.64 -2.37
C ALA A 88 7.67 -9.05 -1.37
N LEU A 89 8.95 -9.47 -1.45
CA LEU A 89 10.02 -8.93 -0.59
C LEU A 89 10.32 -7.46 -0.88
N VAL A 90 10.34 -7.05 -2.15
CA VAL A 90 10.53 -5.65 -2.50
C VAL A 90 9.38 -4.80 -1.96
N ILE A 91 8.14 -5.25 -2.10
CA ILE A 91 6.98 -4.54 -1.57
C ILE A 91 6.99 -4.49 -0.04
N ALA A 92 7.34 -5.59 0.64
CA ALA A 92 7.46 -5.58 2.10
C ALA A 92 8.56 -4.61 2.60
N LEU A 93 9.72 -4.58 1.94
CA LEU A 93 10.79 -3.62 2.25
C LEU A 93 10.40 -2.17 1.92
N TRP A 94 9.65 -1.97 0.82
CA TRP A 94 9.07 -0.67 0.49
C TRP A 94 8.07 -0.24 1.57
N ALA A 95 7.18 -1.12 2.00
CA ALA A 95 6.17 -0.82 3.03
C ALA A 95 6.83 -0.41 4.36
N ASN A 96 7.92 -1.10 4.74
CA ASN A 96 8.73 -0.71 5.90
C ASN A 96 9.33 0.70 5.76
N ALA A 97 9.76 1.08 4.54
CA ALA A 97 10.31 2.42 4.28
C ALA A 97 9.23 3.50 4.09
N ALA A 98 8.05 3.14 3.58
CA ALA A 98 6.92 4.02 3.27
C ALA A 98 5.88 4.07 4.41
N GLY A 99 6.33 3.89 5.65
CA GLY A 99 5.45 3.81 6.81
C GLY A 99 4.54 5.03 6.96
N ALA A 100 5.01 6.23 6.59
CA ALA A 100 4.20 7.45 6.66
C ALA A 100 2.97 7.40 5.73
N GLN A 101 3.16 6.97 4.48
CA GLN A 101 2.08 6.84 3.49
C GLN A 101 1.09 5.75 3.90
N ILE A 102 1.59 4.62 4.42
CA ILE A 102 0.75 3.53 4.93
C ILE A 102 -0.10 4.02 6.11
N GLN A 103 0.49 4.72 7.08
CA GLN A 103 -0.27 5.24 8.22
C GLN A 103 -1.30 6.28 7.78
N LEU A 104 -0.98 7.12 6.81
CA LEU A 104 -1.93 8.12 6.30
C LEU A 104 -3.18 7.46 5.67
N VAL A 105 -2.98 6.46 4.81
CA VAL A 105 -4.10 5.71 4.21
C VAL A 105 -4.87 4.92 5.26
N LYS A 106 -4.18 4.29 6.22
CA LYS A 106 -4.81 3.54 7.31
C LYS A 106 -5.71 4.44 8.17
N GLN A 107 -5.22 5.61 8.58
CA GLN A 107 -5.99 6.58 9.35
C GLN A 107 -7.22 7.08 8.58
N ALA A 108 -7.06 7.39 7.28
CA ALA A 108 -8.19 7.78 6.45
C ALA A 108 -9.22 6.66 6.32
N GLY A 109 -8.77 5.40 6.23
CA GLY A 109 -9.63 4.22 6.25
C GLY A 109 -10.39 4.07 7.56
N GLU A 110 -9.72 4.22 8.71
CA GLU A 110 -10.33 4.18 10.04
C GLU A 110 -11.40 5.27 10.19
N MET A 111 -11.12 6.49 9.72
CA MET A 111 -12.10 7.58 9.70
C MET A 111 -13.30 7.31 8.78
N ALA A 112 -13.13 6.46 7.77
CA ALA A 112 -14.18 6.00 6.87
C ALA A 112 -14.89 4.72 7.35
N GLY A 113 -14.58 4.24 8.57
CA GLY A 113 -15.21 3.05 9.17
C GLY A 113 -14.56 1.71 8.81
N LEU A 114 -13.36 1.71 8.21
CA LEU A 114 -12.60 0.47 8.01
C LEU A 114 -11.90 0.03 9.29
N GLU A 115 -11.97 -1.26 9.59
CA GLU A 115 -11.28 -1.88 10.71
C GLU A 115 -10.08 -2.67 10.20
N PHE A 116 -8.91 -2.45 10.80
CA PHE A 116 -7.68 -3.14 10.41
C PHE A 116 -7.24 -4.14 11.48
N SER A 117 -6.79 -5.31 11.04
CA SER A 117 -6.23 -6.34 11.91
C SER A 117 -5.03 -5.80 12.70
N ALA A 118 -5.11 -5.85 14.03
CA ALA A 118 -4.00 -5.51 14.93
C ALA A 118 -2.75 -6.40 14.74
N GLU A 119 -2.96 -7.61 14.21
CA GLU A 119 -1.89 -8.56 13.90
C GLU A 119 -1.31 -8.38 12.49
N TRP A 120 -1.65 -7.30 11.77
CA TRP A 120 -1.13 -7.05 10.43
C TRP A 120 0.39 -6.82 10.50
N ASN A 121 1.14 -7.60 9.72
CA ASN A 121 2.60 -7.55 9.66
C ASN A 121 3.09 -7.86 8.25
N TRP A 122 4.40 -7.74 8.03
CA TRP A 122 4.98 -7.95 6.72
C TRP A 122 4.80 -9.39 6.21
N GLN A 123 4.74 -10.39 7.09
CA GLN A 123 4.53 -11.79 6.70
C GLN A 123 3.16 -11.97 6.04
N LYS A 124 2.10 -11.47 6.69
CA LYS A 124 0.74 -11.48 6.13
C LYS A 124 0.65 -10.62 4.87
N GLY A 125 1.29 -9.44 4.87
CA GLY A 125 1.35 -8.56 3.71
C GLY A 125 2.02 -9.17 2.48
N MET A 126 2.98 -10.08 2.66
CA MET A 126 3.63 -10.78 1.54
C MET A 126 2.74 -11.82 0.86
N GLU A 127 1.61 -12.23 1.47
CA GLU A 127 0.71 -13.25 0.88
C GLU A 127 0.07 -12.78 -0.42
N GLY A 128 -0.19 -11.47 -0.55
CA GLY A 128 -0.74 -10.88 -1.76
C GLY A 128 -1.45 -9.56 -1.49
N PHE A 129 -2.22 -9.11 -2.46
CA PHE A 129 -3.05 -7.92 -2.38
C PHE A 129 -4.41 -8.15 -3.07
N PHE A 130 -5.39 -7.28 -2.81
CA PHE A 130 -6.65 -7.24 -3.54
C PHE A 130 -6.58 -6.18 -4.64
N ASP A 131 -7.14 -6.46 -5.81
CA ASP A 131 -7.18 -5.50 -6.91
C ASP A 131 -7.99 -4.25 -6.54
N PHE A 132 -7.73 -3.12 -7.20
CA PHE A 132 -8.44 -1.86 -6.88
C PHE A 132 -9.96 -1.95 -7.05
N GLU A 133 -10.43 -2.85 -7.92
CA GLU A 133 -11.86 -3.15 -8.12
C GLU A 133 -12.50 -3.81 -6.88
N ASP A 134 -11.71 -4.54 -6.08
CA ASP A 134 -12.15 -5.18 -4.84
C ASP A 134 -12.05 -4.25 -3.63
N ILE A 135 -11.20 -3.21 -3.69
CA ILE A 135 -11.00 -2.25 -2.59
C ILE A 135 -11.35 -0.79 -3.00
N PRO A 136 -12.51 -0.53 -3.60
CA PRO A 136 -12.84 0.78 -4.15
C PRO A 136 -12.80 1.90 -3.11
N VAL A 137 -13.14 1.61 -1.84
CA VAL A 137 -13.05 2.59 -0.74
C VAL A 137 -11.60 3.02 -0.48
N LEU A 138 -10.68 2.07 -0.30
CA LEU A 138 -9.27 2.39 -0.07
C LEU A 138 -8.64 3.08 -1.27
N TYR A 139 -9.01 2.66 -2.48
CA TYR A 139 -8.55 3.29 -3.70
C TYR A 139 -8.99 4.77 -3.78
N ALA A 140 -10.28 5.04 -3.54
CA ALA A 140 -10.81 6.41 -3.55
C ALA A 140 -10.15 7.31 -2.48
N LEU A 141 -9.91 6.77 -1.28
CA LEU A 141 -9.18 7.49 -0.23
C LEU A 141 -7.75 7.82 -0.65
N ALA A 142 -7.04 6.87 -1.27
CA ALA A 142 -5.69 7.10 -1.77
C ALA A 142 -5.64 8.14 -2.89
N GLU A 143 -6.60 8.13 -3.83
CA GLU A 143 -6.72 9.17 -4.86
C GLU A 143 -6.95 10.55 -4.23
N LYS A 144 -7.92 10.67 -3.32
CA LYS A 144 -8.25 11.93 -2.64
C LYS A 144 -7.05 12.50 -1.86
N LEU A 145 -6.33 11.66 -1.13
CA LEU A 145 -5.09 12.06 -0.44
C LEU A 145 -3.98 12.48 -1.41
N GLY A 146 -3.98 11.90 -2.62
CA GLY A 146 -3.00 12.15 -3.67
C GLY A 146 -3.25 13.42 -4.51
N GLU A 147 -4.45 14.01 -4.49
CA GLU A 147 -4.85 15.15 -5.35
C GLU A 147 -3.91 16.36 -5.27
N HIS A 148 -3.28 16.58 -4.12
CA HIS A 148 -2.35 17.69 -3.87
C HIS A 148 -0.91 17.22 -3.62
N ALA A 149 -0.65 15.92 -3.78
CA ALA A 149 0.65 15.34 -3.56
C ALA A 149 1.51 15.39 -4.84
N SER A 150 2.80 15.10 -4.70
CA SER A 150 3.63 14.83 -5.88
C SER A 150 3.14 13.55 -6.58
N ALA A 151 3.43 13.40 -7.88
CA ALA A 151 3.04 12.19 -8.61
C ALA A 151 3.60 10.90 -7.97
N GLN A 152 4.80 10.97 -7.37
CA GLN A 152 5.42 9.84 -6.69
C GLN A 152 4.72 9.51 -5.38
N ASP A 153 4.36 10.54 -4.60
CA ASP A 153 3.62 10.36 -3.35
C ASP A 153 2.21 9.82 -3.60
N ALA A 154 1.53 10.30 -4.65
CA ALA A 154 0.23 9.76 -5.07
C ALA A 154 0.34 8.27 -5.43
N ASP A 155 1.37 7.86 -6.17
CA ASP A 155 1.61 6.44 -6.47
C ASP A 155 1.89 5.62 -5.20
N HIS A 156 2.63 6.17 -4.22
CA HIS A 156 2.84 5.53 -2.92
C HIS A 156 1.56 5.35 -2.11
N LEU A 157 0.63 6.31 -2.15
CA LEU A 157 -0.66 6.19 -1.50
C LEU A 157 -1.51 5.07 -2.13
N LYS A 158 -1.50 4.95 -3.45
CA LYS A 158 -2.19 3.86 -4.16
C LYS A 158 -1.59 2.49 -3.83
N LEU A 159 -0.26 2.39 -3.80
CA LEU A 159 0.41 1.15 -3.40
C LEU A 159 0.13 0.82 -1.92
N ALA A 160 0.00 1.83 -1.05
CA ALA A 160 -0.38 1.64 0.34
C ALA A 160 -1.82 1.11 0.47
N ALA A 161 -2.75 1.57 -0.37
CA ALA A 161 -4.10 1.02 -0.44
C ALA A 161 -4.09 -0.47 -0.80
N LEU A 162 -3.34 -0.89 -1.83
CA LEU A 162 -3.19 -2.31 -2.18
C LEU A 162 -2.58 -3.12 -1.02
N TRP A 163 -1.54 -2.59 -0.37
CA TRP A 163 -0.90 -3.24 0.79
C TRP A 163 -1.87 -3.41 1.97
N LEU A 164 -2.74 -2.44 2.21
CA LEU A 164 -3.67 -2.45 3.34
C LEU A 164 -4.98 -3.20 3.06
N GLY A 165 -5.35 -3.43 1.80
CA GLY A 165 -6.59 -4.13 1.44
C GLY A 165 -6.81 -5.43 2.22
N PRO A 166 -5.86 -6.39 2.22
CA PRO A 166 -5.99 -7.63 2.97
C PRO A 166 -5.96 -7.47 4.49
N ALA A 167 -5.51 -6.31 5.00
CA ALA A 167 -5.45 -6.03 6.42
C ALA A 167 -6.83 -5.68 7.01
N VAL A 168 -7.82 -5.36 6.18
CA VAL A 168 -9.16 -4.98 6.62
C VAL A 168 -9.96 -6.20 7.08
N THR A 169 -10.52 -6.11 8.30
CA THR A 169 -11.26 -7.21 8.95
C THR A 169 -12.75 -7.18 8.63
N ASN A 170 -13.34 -5.99 8.49
CA ASN A 170 -14.73 -5.80 8.12
C ASN A 170 -14.88 -5.67 6.58
N ARG A 171 -14.56 -6.75 5.86
CA ARG A 171 -14.45 -6.75 4.39
C ARG A 171 -15.66 -6.21 3.63
N ASP A 172 -16.87 -6.34 4.18
CA ASP A 172 -18.07 -5.77 3.54
C ASP A 172 -18.00 -4.24 3.38
N ALA A 173 -17.27 -3.55 4.27
CA ALA A 173 -17.03 -2.11 4.20
C ALA A 173 -16.04 -1.70 3.09
N LEU A 174 -15.28 -2.64 2.50
CA LEU A 174 -14.40 -2.35 1.36
C LEU A 174 -15.17 -2.14 0.06
N GLY A 175 -16.30 -2.83 -0.11
CA GLY A 175 -17.05 -2.89 -1.37
C GLY A 175 -18.18 -1.86 -1.50
N ALA A 176 -18.55 -1.17 -0.42
CA ALA A 176 -19.57 -0.12 -0.44
C ALA A 176 -18.88 1.25 -0.28
N PRO A 177 -19.02 2.19 -1.24
CA PRO A 177 -18.68 3.57 -0.94
C PRO A 177 -19.49 3.99 0.29
N ALA A 178 -18.85 4.62 1.26
CA ALA A 178 -19.50 5.09 2.47
C ALA A 178 -20.79 5.81 2.08
N SER A 179 -21.93 5.21 2.43
CA SER A 179 -23.23 5.85 2.26
C SER A 179 -23.11 7.20 2.95
N GLU A 180 -23.19 8.29 2.19
CA GLU A 180 -23.39 9.61 2.78
C GLU A 180 -24.67 9.48 3.62
N GLU A 181 -24.53 9.35 4.93
CA GLU A 181 -25.64 9.51 5.86
C GLU A 181 -26.19 10.91 5.61
N THR A 182 -27.25 10.95 4.82
CA THR A 182 -28.03 12.15 4.60
C THR A 182 -28.70 12.43 5.93
N THR A 183 -28.01 13.18 6.79
CA THR A 183 -28.61 13.76 7.99
C THR A 183 -29.54 14.88 7.51
N GLU A 184 -30.73 14.51 7.01
CA GLU A 184 -31.86 15.42 7.01
C GLU A 184 -32.35 15.53 8.45
N THR A 185 -31.65 16.36 9.23
CA THR A 185 -32.18 16.92 10.46
C THR A 185 -33.26 17.92 10.07
N GLN A 186 -34.51 17.47 9.93
CA GLN A 186 -35.67 18.36 10.06
C GLN A 186 -36.06 18.42 11.54
N ASP A 187 -35.31 19.20 12.30
CA ASP A 187 -35.80 19.75 13.56
C ASP A 187 -36.79 20.89 13.22
N GLU A 188 -38.06 20.51 13.20
CA GLU A 188 -39.11 20.95 14.13
C GLU A 188 -39.29 22.45 14.51
N VAL A 189 -40.58 22.83 14.52
CA VAL A 189 -41.26 23.86 15.34
C VAL A 189 -41.50 25.27 14.76
N SER A 190 -42.75 25.41 14.31
CA SER A 190 -43.74 26.46 14.65
C SER A 190 -43.29 27.92 14.76
N ASP A 191 -43.92 28.77 13.96
CA ASP A 191 -44.48 30.00 14.50
C ASP A 191 -45.95 30.11 14.12
N SER A 192 -46.76 30.11 15.17
CA SER A 192 -48.15 30.54 15.15
C SER A 192 -48.18 32.02 14.82
N ASP A 193 -48.96 32.42 13.81
CA ASP A 193 -49.48 33.77 13.81
C ASP A 193 -50.99 33.76 13.53
N SER A 194 -51.63 34.56 14.37
CA SER A 194 -53.07 34.69 14.53
C SER A 194 -53.61 35.56 13.40
N ASP A 195 -54.81 35.27 12.91
CA ASP A 195 -55.71 36.37 12.57
C ASP A 195 -57.19 35.96 12.55
N GLU A 196 -57.97 36.93 12.99
CA GLU A 196 -59.29 36.90 13.58
C GLU A 196 -60.36 37.38 12.58
N HIS A 197 -61.64 37.03 12.83
CA HIS A 197 -62.87 37.60 12.24
C HIS A 197 -63.15 37.32 10.74
N ALA A 198 -64.37 37.06 10.26
CA ALA A 198 -65.75 37.29 10.72
C ALA A 198 -66.68 36.28 10.01
#